data_AF-A0A8W8IXN5-F1
#
_entry.id   AF-A0A8W8IXN5-F1
#
_cell.length_a   1.000
_cell.length_b   1.000
_cell.length_c   1.000
_cell.angle_alpha   90.00
_cell.angle_beta   90.00
_cell.angle_gamma   90.00
#
_symmetry.space_group_name_H-M   'P 1'
#
loop_
_entity.id
_entity.type
_entity.pdbx_description
1 polymer ?
#
loop_
_entity_poly.entity_id
_entity_poly.type
_entity_poly.pdbx_seq_one_letter_code
_entity_poly.pdbx_strand_id
1 'polypeptide(L)'
;EEHLQAPPKQLLLAQTEDYVEYSRHGSVIKGNEKPVIRSKYEEDVYLNNHTSVWGSYWKDGRWGFKCCHNFVKESYCTGAAGIDASHVDIIPAIGNGEEAGEEEEEEEEPKSLLQQHQEKMLSEKKKKKKKKKNKRKHKKKSKSSSSESESEDEEKVREKKLKEALKKEEEHQKKADHLLSLDERKRPYNSMYDNVAPTDEEMEAWRMKHRRTEDPMSHFT
;
A
#
# COMPACT_ATOMS: atom_id res chain seq x y z
N GLU A 1 18.67 -14.78 32.59
CA GLU A 1 17.98 -13.48 32.44
C GLU A 1 17.97 -12.62 33.71
N GLU A 2 18.34 -13.17 34.88
CA GLU A 2 18.34 -12.44 36.17
C GLU A 2 19.42 -11.35 36.31
N HIS A 3 20.45 -11.34 35.46
CA HIS A 3 21.53 -10.33 35.50
C HIS A 3 21.30 -9.13 34.55
N LEU A 4 20.18 -9.09 33.83
CA LEU A 4 19.84 -7.98 32.93
C LEU A 4 19.02 -6.88 33.62
N GLN A 5 18.42 -7.16 34.77
CA GLN A 5 17.68 -6.15 35.53
C GLN A 5 18.66 -5.29 36.32
N ALA A 6 18.67 -3.99 36.01
CA ALA A 6 19.49 -3.04 36.74
C ALA A 6 19.10 -3.06 38.23
N PRO A 7 20.08 -3.16 39.15
CA PRO A 7 19.80 -3.04 40.57
C PRO A 7 19.08 -1.72 40.87
N PRO A 8 18.22 -1.67 41.90
CA PRO A 8 17.52 -0.44 42.27
C PRO A 8 18.52 0.70 42.46
N LYS A 9 18.13 1.91 42.03
CA LYS A 9 19.01 3.10 42.03
C LYS A 9 19.64 3.37 43.41
N GLN A 10 18.91 3.07 44.48
CA GLN A 10 19.37 3.18 45.87
C GLN A 10 20.62 2.31 46.14
N LEU A 11 20.64 1.08 45.60
CA LEU A 11 21.81 0.19 45.69
C LEU A 11 22.95 0.63 44.77
N LEU A 12 22.66 1.20 43.61
CA LEU A 12 23.68 1.71 42.69
C LEU A 12 24.39 2.96 43.22
N LEU A 13 23.65 3.88 43.84
CA LEU A 13 24.19 5.14 44.35
C LEU A 13 24.64 5.06 45.81
N ALA A 14 24.40 3.93 46.49
CA ALA A 14 24.63 3.73 47.93
C ALA A 14 23.98 4.81 48.82
N GLN A 15 22.94 5.48 48.31
CA GLN A 15 22.17 6.50 49.01
C GLN A 15 20.83 5.90 49.42
N THR A 16 20.49 6.00 50.71
CA THR A 16 19.23 5.50 51.28
C THR A 16 18.17 6.59 51.48
N GLU A 17 18.52 7.85 51.20
CA GLU A 17 17.66 9.01 51.47
C GLU A 17 17.06 9.57 50.18
N ASP A 18 15.73 9.52 50.08
CA ASP A 18 14.98 10.17 49.00
C ASP A 18 14.64 11.61 49.42
N TYR A 19 15.39 12.58 48.91
CA TYR A 19 15.21 14.00 49.25
C TYR A 19 13.97 14.59 48.58
N VAL A 20 13.02 15.10 49.37
CA VAL A 20 11.79 15.76 48.90
C VAL A 20 11.67 17.17 49.51
N GLU A 21 11.63 18.20 48.67
CA GLU A 21 11.41 19.59 49.10
C GLU A 21 9.91 19.91 49.11
N TYR A 22 9.41 20.38 50.26
CA TYR A 22 8.03 20.85 50.41
C TYR A 22 7.98 22.38 50.39
N SER A 23 6.97 22.93 49.73
CA SER A 23 6.60 24.34 49.86
C SER A 23 6.10 24.63 51.27
N ARG A 24 6.12 25.90 51.70
CA ARG A 24 5.51 26.34 52.97
C ARG A 24 4.02 25.94 53.10
N HIS A 25 3.37 25.70 51.97
CA HIS A 25 1.97 25.28 51.88
C HIS A 25 1.80 23.74 51.81
N GLY A 26 2.89 22.97 51.94
CA GLY A 26 2.88 21.49 51.96
C GLY A 26 2.90 20.83 50.58
N SER A 27 3.02 21.59 49.49
CA SER A 27 3.11 21.04 48.12
C SER A 27 4.54 20.63 47.79
N VAL A 28 4.75 19.45 47.21
CA VAL A 28 6.10 18.99 46.81
C VAL A 28 6.61 19.82 45.62
N ILE A 29 7.79 20.43 45.78
CA ILE A 29 8.46 21.25 44.76
C ILE A 29 9.50 20.41 43.99
N LYS A 30 10.24 19.56 44.70
CA LYS A 30 11.37 18.80 44.15
C LYS A 30 11.46 17.43 44.82
N GLY A 31 11.88 16.41 44.08
CA GLY A 31 12.18 15.09 44.64
C GLY A 31 11.18 13.98 44.34
N ASN A 32 9.92 14.30 44.01
CA ASN A 32 8.99 13.28 43.57
C ASN A 32 9.29 12.86 42.12
N GLU A 33 9.41 11.55 41.90
CA GLU A 33 9.40 10.99 40.55
C GLU A 33 8.09 11.40 39.87
N LYS A 34 8.18 11.88 38.62
CA LYS A 34 7.00 12.32 37.87
C LYS A 34 6.04 11.13 37.78
N PRO A 35 4.78 11.26 38.20
CA PRO A 35 3.82 10.17 38.08
C PRO A 35 3.73 9.78 36.60
N VAL A 36 3.67 8.48 36.33
CA VAL A 36 3.44 7.96 34.97
C VAL A 36 2.10 8.52 34.52
N ILE A 37 2.12 9.43 33.56
CA ILE A 37 0.93 10.04 33.00
C ILE A 37 0.16 8.93 32.29
N ARG A 38 -0.92 8.47 32.89
CA ARG A 38 -1.86 7.54 32.23
C ARG A 38 -2.87 8.33 31.43
N SER A 39 -3.24 7.81 30.26
CA SER A 39 -4.33 8.41 29.49
C SER A 39 -5.68 8.21 30.21
N LYS A 40 -6.72 8.93 29.78
CA LYS A 40 -8.07 8.86 30.36
C LYS A 40 -8.73 7.48 30.19
N TYR A 41 -8.24 6.68 29.25
CA TYR A 41 -8.81 5.38 28.90
C TYR A 41 -8.01 4.27 29.54
N GLU A 42 -8.70 3.20 29.94
CA GLU A 42 -8.06 1.99 30.45
C GLU A 42 -7.25 1.36 29.32
N GLU A 43 -5.93 1.47 29.41
CA GLU A 43 -4.98 0.78 28.53
C GLU A 43 -4.87 -0.69 28.95
N ASP A 44 -4.35 -1.53 28.06
CA ASP A 44 -4.08 -2.95 28.33
C ASP A 44 -5.31 -3.80 28.75
N VAL A 45 -6.52 -3.37 28.37
CA VAL A 45 -7.73 -4.20 28.50
C VAL A 45 -7.80 -5.17 27.33
N TYR A 46 -7.28 -6.37 27.54
CA TYR A 46 -7.33 -7.45 26.56
C TYR A 46 -8.57 -8.33 26.75
N LEU A 47 -9.17 -8.74 25.64
CA LEU A 47 -10.31 -9.67 25.65
C LEU A 47 -9.82 -11.06 26.05
N ASN A 48 -10.60 -11.80 26.86
CA ASN A 48 -10.49 -13.25 27.09
C ASN A 48 -9.05 -13.79 27.27
N ASN A 49 -8.24 -13.12 28.09
CA ASN A 49 -6.84 -13.47 28.42
C ASN A 49 -5.88 -13.50 27.23
N HIS A 50 -6.19 -12.77 26.16
CA HIS A 50 -5.23 -12.47 25.11
C HIS A 50 -4.18 -11.46 25.62
N THR A 51 -2.98 -11.45 25.04
CA THR A 51 -1.94 -10.44 25.33
C THR A 51 -1.81 -9.38 24.24
N SER A 52 -2.73 -9.42 23.27
CA SER A 52 -2.75 -8.53 22.12
C SER A 52 -4.17 -8.13 21.79
N VAL A 53 -4.34 -6.94 21.21
CA VAL A 53 -5.65 -6.43 20.80
C VAL A 53 -6.11 -7.16 19.53
N TRP A 54 -7.42 -7.32 19.37
CA TRP A 54 -8.02 -7.83 18.14
C TRP A 54 -7.63 -6.98 16.93
N GLY A 55 -7.18 -7.60 15.85
CA GLY A 55 -6.66 -6.89 14.66
C GLY A 55 -5.15 -6.70 14.67
N SER A 56 -4.45 -7.17 15.71
CA SER A 56 -2.98 -7.20 15.76
C SER A 56 -2.35 -8.23 14.82
N TYR A 57 -3.15 -9.13 14.22
CA TYR A 57 -2.71 -10.15 13.27
C TYR A 57 -3.61 -10.18 12.03
N TRP A 58 -3.02 -10.41 10.85
CA TRP A 58 -3.70 -10.49 9.56
C TRP A 58 -3.15 -11.65 8.73
N LYS A 59 -4.04 -12.50 8.21
CA LYS A 59 -3.70 -13.58 7.28
C LYS A 59 -4.91 -13.91 6.41
N ASP A 60 -4.69 -14.12 5.11
CA ASP A 60 -5.69 -14.57 4.13
C ASP A 60 -7.05 -13.83 4.20
N GLY A 61 -7.02 -12.51 4.32
CA GLY A 61 -8.25 -11.71 4.35
C GLY A 61 -8.95 -11.65 5.72
N ARG A 62 -8.36 -12.23 6.77
CA ARG A 62 -8.93 -12.32 8.12
C ARG A 62 -8.03 -11.64 9.15
N TRP A 63 -8.67 -10.87 10.03
CA TRP A 63 -8.04 -10.26 11.20
C TRP A 63 -8.13 -11.20 12.40
N GLY A 64 -7.10 -11.20 13.23
CA GLY A 64 -7.02 -12.03 14.42
C GLY A 64 -6.15 -11.42 15.52
N PHE A 65 -5.83 -12.24 16.52
CA PHE A 65 -4.93 -11.89 17.63
C PHE A 65 -3.49 -12.32 17.33
N LYS A 66 -2.51 -11.46 17.58
CA LYS A 66 -1.07 -11.78 17.39
C LYS A 66 -0.57 -12.85 18.35
N CYS A 67 -1.08 -12.89 19.58
CA CYS A 67 -0.61 -13.81 20.62
C CYS A 67 -0.90 -15.29 20.33
N CYS A 68 -2.00 -15.57 19.64
CA CYS A 68 -2.54 -16.93 19.47
C CYS A 68 -2.94 -17.24 18.00
N HIS A 69 -2.78 -16.28 17.08
CA HIS A 69 -3.21 -16.31 15.67
C HIS A 69 -4.68 -16.69 15.43
N ASN A 70 -5.54 -16.57 16.45
CA ASN A 70 -6.95 -16.92 16.31
C ASN A 70 -7.73 -15.81 15.58
N PHE A 71 -8.60 -16.21 14.65
CA PHE A 71 -9.48 -15.35 13.86
C PHE A 71 -10.89 -15.24 14.44
N VAL A 72 -11.09 -15.55 15.73
CA VAL A 72 -12.39 -15.40 16.43
C VAL A 72 -12.25 -14.43 17.60
N LYS A 73 -12.97 -13.32 17.59
CA LYS A 73 -12.80 -12.19 18.53
C LYS A 73 -13.11 -12.54 19.99
N GLU A 74 -14.10 -13.39 20.22
CA GLU A 74 -14.55 -13.76 21.57
C GLU A 74 -14.01 -15.12 22.02
N SER A 75 -12.97 -15.63 21.36
CA SER A 75 -12.31 -16.85 21.78
C SER A 75 -11.36 -16.61 22.96
N TYR A 76 -11.13 -17.63 23.79
CA TYR A 76 -10.05 -17.62 24.77
C TYR A 76 -8.69 -17.81 24.08
N CYS A 77 -7.63 -17.21 24.62
CA CYS A 77 -6.30 -17.38 24.05
C CYS A 77 -5.81 -18.82 24.22
N THR A 78 -5.31 -19.39 23.14
CA THR A 78 -4.74 -20.75 23.05
C THR A 78 -3.22 -20.79 23.29
N GLY A 79 -2.61 -19.67 23.68
CA GLY A 79 -1.17 -19.48 23.80
C GLY A 79 -0.39 -19.78 22.50
N ALA A 80 0.86 -20.20 22.68
CA ALA A 80 1.75 -20.61 21.59
C ALA A 80 1.20 -21.82 20.80
N ALA A 81 0.42 -22.70 21.43
CA ALA A 81 -0.18 -23.86 20.76
C ALA A 81 -1.12 -23.47 19.59
N GLY A 82 -1.74 -22.29 19.64
CA GLY A 82 -2.55 -21.76 18.53
C GLY A 82 -1.70 -21.40 17.31
N ILE A 83 -0.49 -20.91 17.53
CA ILE A 83 0.45 -20.56 16.46
C ILE A 83 0.92 -21.84 15.78
N ASP A 84 1.35 -22.83 16.58
CA ASP A 84 1.82 -24.12 16.07
C ASP A 84 0.71 -24.81 15.26
N ALA A 85 -0.52 -24.90 15.79
CA ALA A 85 -1.68 -25.46 15.08
C ALA A 85 -1.93 -24.76 13.73
N SER A 86 -1.93 -23.42 13.72
CA SER A 86 -2.14 -22.64 12.49
C SER A 86 -1.03 -22.78 11.45
N HIS A 87 0.16 -23.18 11.88
CA HIS A 87 1.30 -23.48 11.02
C HIS A 87 1.15 -24.88 10.39
N VAL A 88 0.69 -25.88 11.16
CA VAL A 88 0.47 -27.24 10.63
C VAL A 88 -0.66 -27.30 9.61
N ASP A 89 -1.68 -26.43 9.74
CA ASP A 89 -2.78 -26.31 8.78
C ASP A 89 -2.33 -25.90 7.36
N ILE A 90 -1.07 -25.47 7.18
CA ILE A 90 -0.48 -25.14 5.88
C ILE A 90 0.04 -26.41 5.15
N ILE A 91 0.15 -27.54 5.84
CA ILE A 91 0.41 -28.83 5.20
C ILE A 91 -0.93 -29.36 4.69
N PRO A 92 -1.19 -29.36 3.37
CA PRO A 92 -2.42 -29.93 2.86
C PRO A 92 -2.42 -31.41 3.21
N ALA A 93 -3.50 -31.89 3.83
CA ALA A 93 -3.75 -33.30 4.06
C ALA A 93 -3.74 -34.06 2.72
N ILE A 94 -2.56 -34.48 2.30
CA ILE A 94 -2.32 -35.53 1.32
C ILE A 94 -1.70 -36.66 2.13
N GLY A 95 -2.40 -37.78 2.24
CA GLY A 95 -1.83 -39.04 2.72
C GLY A 95 -2.42 -39.52 4.04
N ASN A 96 -3.35 -40.47 3.93
CA ASN A 96 -3.57 -41.45 4.98
C ASN A 96 -2.25 -42.21 5.25
N GLY A 97 -1.92 -42.37 6.53
CA GLY A 97 -1.29 -43.59 7.07
C GLY A 97 0.16 -43.91 6.72
N GLU A 98 0.95 -44.04 7.78
CA GLU A 98 2.12 -44.92 7.97
C GLU A 98 3.52 -44.40 7.56
N GLU A 99 4.34 -44.27 8.63
CA GLU A 99 5.74 -44.67 8.81
C GLU A 99 6.84 -44.18 7.84
N ALA A 100 7.78 -43.44 8.45
CA ALA A 100 9.23 -43.44 8.25
C ALA A 100 9.80 -43.81 6.86
N GLY A 101 10.34 -42.79 6.18
CA GLY A 101 11.29 -42.95 5.09
C GLY A 101 11.98 -41.62 4.78
N GLU A 102 13.30 -41.56 4.94
CA GLU A 102 14.16 -40.50 4.41
C GLU A 102 14.17 -40.60 2.88
N GLU A 103 13.73 -39.56 2.18
CA GLU A 103 14.07 -39.32 0.77
C GLU A 103 14.40 -37.84 0.58
N GLU A 104 15.62 -37.58 0.07
CA GLU A 104 16.08 -36.26 -0.35
C GLU A 104 15.24 -35.79 -1.56
N GLU A 105 14.42 -34.77 -1.35
CA GLU A 105 13.66 -34.10 -2.42
C GLU A 105 14.51 -32.96 -3.00
N GLU A 106 14.79 -33.04 -4.30
CA GLU A 106 15.55 -32.06 -5.08
C GLU A 106 14.82 -30.71 -5.06
N GLU A 107 15.41 -29.69 -4.41
CA GLU A 107 14.90 -28.31 -4.39
C GLU A 107 14.88 -27.71 -5.81
N GLU A 108 13.73 -27.72 -6.49
CA GLU A 108 13.52 -26.83 -7.62
C GLU A 108 13.41 -25.38 -7.11
N GLU A 109 14.50 -24.62 -7.24
CA GLU A 109 14.55 -23.21 -6.84
C GLU A 109 13.40 -22.40 -7.46
N PRO A 110 12.69 -21.57 -6.67
CA PRO A 110 11.63 -20.72 -7.19
C PRO A 110 12.22 -19.69 -8.17
N LYS A 111 11.78 -19.76 -9.43
CA LYS A 111 12.20 -18.87 -10.52
C LYS A 111 12.21 -17.41 -10.08
N SER A 112 13.39 -16.79 -10.16
CA SER A 112 13.62 -15.37 -9.88
C SER A 112 12.65 -14.46 -10.63
N LEU A 113 12.21 -13.37 -9.99
CA LEU A 113 11.28 -12.37 -10.53
C LEU A 113 11.72 -11.88 -11.93
N LEU A 114 13.04 -11.80 -12.15
CA LEU A 114 13.62 -11.39 -13.42
C LEU A 114 13.42 -12.44 -14.54
N GLN A 115 13.51 -13.73 -14.21
CA GLN A 115 13.20 -14.82 -15.13
C GLN A 115 11.70 -14.86 -15.48
N GLN A 116 10.83 -14.66 -14.49
CA GLN A 116 9.38 -14.58 -14.74
C GLN A 116 9.01 -13.42 -15.67
N HIS A 117 9.69 -12.27 -15.54
CA HIS A 117 9.48 -11.13 -16.44
C HIS A 117 9.95 -11.43 -17.86
N GLN A 118 11.12 -12.06 -18.02
CA GLN A 118 11.63 -12.45 -19.33
C GLN A 118 10.71 -13.48 -20.03
N GLU A 119 10.23 -14.49 -19.30
CA GLU A 119 9.27 -15.48 -19.82
C GLU A 119 7.95 -14.82 -20.26
N LYS A 120 7.42 -13.88 -19.46
CA LYS A 120 6.22 -13.10 -19.82
C LYS A 120 6.45 -12.27 -21.08
N MET A 121 7.57 -11.55 -21.17
CA MET A 121 7.93 -10.72 -22.33
C MET A 121 8.08 -11.55 -23.62
N LEU A 122 8.65 -12.75 -23.52
CA LEU A 122 8.76 -13.69 -24.64
C LEU A 122 7.38 -14.26 -25.04
N SER A 123 6.53 -14.57 -24.07
CA SER A 123 5.17 -15.06 -24.30
C SER A 123 4.30 -14.01 -25.03
N GLU A 124 4.42 -12.73 -24.63
CA GLU A 124 3.75 -11.60 -25.26
C GLU A 124 4.24 -11.36 -26.69
N LYS A 125 5.56 -11.46 -26.91
CA LYS A 125 6.17 -11.33 -28.24
C LYS A 125 5.71 -12.46 -29.17
N LYS A 126 5.57 -13.69 -28.66
CA LYS A 126 4.98 -14.83 -29.39
C LYS A 126 3.50 -14.60 -29.72
N LYS A 127 2.70 -14.09 -28.77
CA LYS A 127 1.28 -13.73 -28.99
C LYS A 127 1.13 -12.61 -30.05
N LYS A 128 1.95 -11.55 -30.00
CA LYS A 128 1.98 -10.47 -31.01
C LYS A 128 2.38 -10.97 -32.40
N LYS A 129 3.37 -11.88 -32.50
CA LYS A 129 3.75 -12.52 -33.78
C LYS A 129 2.62 -13.39 -34.37
N LYS A 130 1.91 -14.17 -33.54
CA LYS A 130 0.72 -14.95 -33.97
C LYS A 130 -0.42 -14.02 -34.46
N LYS A 131 -0.69 -12.91 -33.77
CA LYS A 131 -1.70 -11.91 -34.17
C LYS A 131 -1.33 -11.21 -35.50
N LYS A 132 -0.05 -10.93 -35.75
CA LYS A 132 0.45 -10.36 -37.02
C LYS A 132 0.39 -11.35 -38.20
N LYS A 133 0.54 -12.66 -37.95
CA LYS A 133 0.32 -13.72 -38.95
C LYS A 133 -1.16 -13.86 -39.34
N ASN A 134 -2.09 -13.77 -38.38
CA ASN A 134 -3.53 -13.79 -38.69
C ASN A 134 -4.01 -12.53 -39.43
N LYS A 135 -3.44 -11.36 -39.15
CA LYS A 135 -3.76 -10.11 -39.89
C LYS A 135 -3.29 -10.15 -41.36
N ARG A 136 -2.29 -10.97 -41.70
CA ARG A 136 -1.81 -11.16 -43.09
C ARG A 136 -2.66 -12.15 -43.92
N LYS A 137 -3.53 -12.96 -43.30
CA LYS A 137 -4.45 -13.85 -44.03
C LYS A 137 -5.79 -13.20 -44.42
N HIS A 138 -6.13 -12.03 -43.87
CA HIS A 138 -7.40 -11.33 -44.17
C HIS A 138 -7.28 -10.10 -45.08
N LYS A 139 -6.11 -9.80 -45.64
CA LYS A 139 -5.90 -8.67 -46.58
C LYS A 139 -5.65 -9.16 -48.02
N LYS A 140 -6.62 -9.85 -48.60
CA LYS A 140 -6.82 -10.01 -50.05
C LYS A 140 -8.32 -10.09 -50.37
N LYS A 141 -9.07 -9.04 -50.03
CA LYS A 141 -10.38 -8.70 -50.63
C LYS A 141 -10.89 -7.37 -50.04
N SER A 142 -10.46 -6.28 -50.66
CA SER A 142 -11.21 -5.03 -50.86
C SER A 142 -10.20 -3.96 -51.28
N LYS A 143 -10.20 -3.68 -52.58
CA LYS A 143 -9.48 -2.59 -53.22
C LYS A 143 -10.56 -1.87 -54.02
N SER A 144 -11.07 -0.77 -53.48
CA SER A 144 -12.00 0.16 -54.12
C SER A 144 -12.12 1.37 -53.17
N SER A 145 -11.59 2.53 -53.59
CA SER A 145 -12.38 3.73 -53.99
C SER A 145 -12.93 4.48 -52.76
N SER A 146 -12.91 5.79 -52.59
CA SER A 146 -12.62 6.99 -53.39
C SER A 146 -12.90 8.18 -52.45
N SER A 147 -12.38 9.39 -52.76
CA SER A 147 -12.72 10.71 -52.17
C SER A 147 -12.31 10.89 -50.70
N GLU A 148 -11.40 11.76 -50.27
CA GLU A 148 -11.13 13.17 -50.64
C GLU A 148 -12.40 13.99 -50.92
N SER A 149 -12.72 14.88 -49.96
CA SER A 149 -13.60 16.05 -50.04
C SER A 149 -14.79 16.05 -49.04
N GLU A 150 -14.51 16.06 -47.73
CA GLU A 150 -15.43 16.54 -46.66
C GLU A 150 -14.57 17.03 -45.45
N SER A 151 -13.49 17.78 -45.71
CA SER A 151 -12.35 17.91 -44.79
C SER A 151 -12.37 19.11 -43.83
N GLU A 152 -13.36 20.00 -43.89
CA GLU A 152 -13.30 21.24 -43.10
C GLU A 152 -14.16 21.24 -41.84
N ASP A 153 -15.34 20.62 -41.84
CA ASP A 153 -16.24 20.71 -40.67
C ASP A 153 -15.84 19.75 -39.54
N GLU A 154 -15.34 18.56 -39.85
CA GLU A 154 -14.87 17.61 -38.83
C GLU A 154 -13.59 18.07 -38.12
N GLU A 155 -12.71 18.78 -38.83
CA GLU A 155 -11.52 19.42 -38.21
C GLU A 155 -11.91 20.58 -37.31
N LYS A 156 -12.82 21.46 -37.75
CA LYS A 156 -13.33 22.57 -36.93
C LYS A 156 -14.02 22.06 -35.66
N VAL A 157 -14.70 20.93 -35.71
CA VAL A 157 -15.32 20.29 -34.52
C VAL A 157 -14.26 19.75 -33.57
N ARG A 158 -13.24 19.04 -34.06
CA ARG A 158 -12.14 18.54 -33.22
C ARG A 158 -11.34 19.67 -32.58
N GLU A 159 -11.05 20.73 -33.33
CA GLU A 159 -10.34 21.91 -32.84
C GLU A 159 -11.13 22.63 -31.73
N LYS A 160 -12.46 22.75 -31.87
CA LYS A 160 -13.33 23.32 -30.83
C LYS A 160 -13.29 22.49 -29.55
N LYS A 161 -13.37 21.16 -29.66
CA LYS A 161 -13.31 20.27 -28.51
C LYS A 161 -11.94 20.29 -27.82
N LEU A 162 -10.86 20.33 -28.59
CA LEU A 162 -9.50 20.46 -28.06
C LEU A 162 -9.31 21.80 -27.34
N LYS A 163 -9.83 22.91 -27.88
CA LYS A 163 -9.83 24.23 -27.20
C LYS A 163 -10.64 24.20 -25.90
N GLU A 164 -11.79 23.52 -25.91
CA GLU A 164 -12.60 23.33 -24.71
C GLU A 164 -11.86 22.49 -23.66
N ALA A 165 -11.19 21.40 -24.07
CA ALA A 165 -10.37 20.56 -23.21
C ALA A 165 -9.17 21.33 -22.62
N LEU A 166 -8.48 22.15 -23.42
CA LEU A 166 -7.39 23.03 -22.94
C LEU A 166 -7.87 24.01 -21.87
N LYS A 167 -9.03 24.64 -22.09
CA LYS A 167 -9.62 25.57 -21.13
C LYS A 167 -10.02 24.85 -19.82
N LYS A 168 -10.62 23.66 -19.93
CA LYS A 168 -10.97 22.83 -18.77
C LYS A 168 -9.75 22.41 -17.97
N GLU A 169 -8.66 22.01 -18.64
CA GLU A 169 -7.40 21.65 -17.98
C GLU A 169 -6.78 22.84 -17.25
N GLU A 170 -6.85 24.04 -17.83
CA GLU A 170 -6.40 25.26 -17.16
C GLU A 170 -7.24 25.62 -15.93
N GLU A 171 -8.56 25.52 -16.03
CA GLU A 171 -9.46 25.71 -14.89
C GLU A 171 -9.24 24.66 -13.80
N HIS A 172 -9.02 23.40 -14.18
CA HIS A 172 -8.72 22.32 -13.26
C HIS A 172 -7.41 22.57 -12.51
N GLN A 173 -6.35 22.98 -13.22
CA GLN A 173 -5.08 23.32 -12.59
C GLN A 173 -5.21 24.52 -11.65
N LYS A 174 -5.93 25.58 -12.05
CA LYS A 174 -6.21 26.74 -11.17
C LYS A 174 -6.99 26.34 -9.92
N LYS A 175 -7.96 25.43 -10.04
CA LYS A 175 -8.71 24.90 -8.88
C LYS A 175 -7.80 24.08 -7.98
N ALA A 176 -6.93 23.24 -8.54
CA ALA A 176 -5.97 22.45 -7.79
C ALA A 176 -4.98 23.34 -7.02
N ASP A 177 -4.44 24.37 -7.67
CA ASP A 177 -3.54 25.36 -7.07
C ASP A 177 -4.24 26.16 -5.97
N HIS A 178 -5.48 26.60 -6.21
CA HIS A 178 -6.30 27.27 -5.20
C HIS A 178 -6.52 26.37 -3.98
N LEU A 179 -6.87 25.09 -4.18
CA LEU A 179 -7.07 24.15 -3.09
C LEU A 179 -5.76 23.82 -2.34
N LEU A 180 -4.61 23.84 -3.02
CA LEU A 180 -3.28 23.69 -2.41
C LEU A 180 -2.84 24.94 -1.64
N SER A 181 -3.30 26.12 -2.06
CA SER A 181 -3.05 27.38 -1.36
C SER A 181 -3.87 27.51 -0.07
N LEU A 182 -4.94 26.74 0.10
CA LEU A 182 -5.73 26.72 1.33
C LEU A 182 -5.03 25.87 2.40
N ASP A 183 -5.18 26.28 3.66
CA ASP A 183 -4.74 25.53 4.84
C ASP A 183 -5.33 24.11 4.86
N GLU A 184 -4.53 23.12 5.25
CA GLU A 184 -4.86 21.69 5.23
C GLU A 184 -6.17 21.40 5.97
N ARG A 185 -6.43 22.10 7.09
CA ARG A 185 -7.66 21.93 7.88
C ARG A 185 -8.91 22.50 7.23
N LYS A 186 -8.76 23.44 6.30
CA LYS A 186 -9.88 24.09 5.58
C LYS A 186 -10.13 23.44 4.22
N ARG A 187 -9.23 22.56 3.75
CA ARG A 187 -9.41 21.85 2.50
C ARG A 187 -10.53 20.82 2.63
N PRO A 188 -11.55 20.84 1.75
CA PRO A 188 -12.63 19.85 1.80
C PRO A 188 -12.11 18.43 1.55
N TYR A 189 -12.65 17.47 2.28
CA TYR A 189 -12.32 16.05 2.11
C TYR A 189 -12.65 15.58 0.69
N ASN A 190 -11.77 14.77 0.11
CA ASN A 190 -11.91 14.22 -1.25
C ASN A 190 -11.96 15.27 -2.40
N SER A 191 -11.48 16.50 -2.17
CA SER A 191 -11.53 17.59 -3.17
C SER A 191 -10.59 17.45 -4.37
N MET A 192 -9.62 16.54 -4.34
CA MET A 192 -8.67 16.29 -5.46
C MET A 192 -8.95 15.01 -6.24
N TYR A 193 -9.96 14.24 -5.86
CA TYR A 193 -10.14 12.88 -6.37
C TYR A 193 -11.36 12.81 -7.29
N ASP A 194 -11.09 12.60 -8.58
CA ASP A 194 -12.10 12.37 -9.61
C ASP A 194 -12.09 10.89 -10.04
N ASN A 195 -13.27 10.25 -10.03
CA ASN A 195 -13.43 8.84 -10.40
C ASN A 195 -13.63 8.61 -11.92
N VAL A 196 -13.40 9.64 -12.74
CA VAL A 196 -13.66 9.61 -14.19
C VAL A 196 -12.36 9.45 -14.94
N ALA A 197 -12.29 8.46 -15.84
CA ALA A 197 -11.12 8.27 -16.70
C ALA A 197 -11.03 9.42 -17.72
N PRO A 198 -9.84 10.06 -17.89
CA PRO A 198 -9.66 11.14 -18.86
C PRO A 198 -9.96 10.71 -20.29
N THR A 199 -10.59 11.60 -21.05
CA THR A 199 -10.87 11.41 -22.48
C THR A 199 -9.63 11.66 -23.35
N ASP A 200 -9.64 11.17 -24.60
CA ASP A 200 -8.50 11.32 -25.52
C ASP A 200 -8.10 12.79 -25.77
N GLU A 201 -9.10 13.69 -25.84
CA GLU A 201 -8.93 15.13 -26.06
C GLU A 201 -8.36 15.82 -24.80
N GLU A 202 -8.77 15.41 -23.60
CA GLU A 202 -8.22 15.88 -22.32
C GLU A 202 -6.77 15.41 -22.15
N MET A 203 -6.47 14.16 -22.50
CA MET A 203 -5.09 13.65 -22.50
C MET A 203 -4.19 14.37 -23.51
N GLU A 204 -4.74 14.81 -24.65
CA GLU A 204 -4.01 15.63 -25.61
C GLU A 204 -3.77 17.05 -25.08
N ALA A 205 -4.79 17.67 -24.49
CA ALA A 205 -4.67 18.97 -23.83
C ALA A 205 -3.60 18.96 -22.72
N TRP A 206 -3.60 17.92 -21.89
CA TRP A 206 -2.60 17.72 -20.85
C TRP A 206 -1.19 17.56 -21.41
N ARG A 207 -1.02 16.74 -22.47
CA ARG A 207 0.29 16.55 -23.14
C ARG A 207 0.83 17.83 -23.77
N MET A 208 -0.05 18.66 -24.34
CA MET A 208 0.34 19.95 -24.93
C MET A 208 0.82 20.95 -23.88
N LYS A 209 0.18 20.96 -22.70
CA LYS A 209 0.52 21.87 -21.60
C LYS A 209 1.77 21.42 -20.82
N HIS A 210 1.92 20.11 -20.62
CA HIS A 210 3.06 19.53 -19.93
C HIS A 210 4.16 19.11 -20.91
N ARG A 211 4.81 20.11 -21.53
CA ARG A 211 6.04 19.89 -22.29
C ARG A 211 7.14 19.42 -21.34
N ARG A 212 7.75 18.26 -21.62
CA ARG A 212 8.84 17.70 -20.82
C ARG A 212 10.09 18.56 -21.01
N THR A 213 10.39 19.38 -20.02
CA THR A 213 11.63 20.19 -19.99
C THR A 213 12.88 19.33 -19.82
N GLU A 214 12.73 18.11 -19.29
CA GLU A 214 13.80 17.13 -19.09
C GLU A 214 14.04 16.22 -20.31
N ASP A 215 13.46 16.52 -21.48
CA ASP A 215 13.72 15.74 -22.69
C ASP A 215 15.03 16.23 -23.34
N PRO A 216 16.13 15.43 -23.36
CA PRO A 216 17.40 15.82 -23.97
C PRO A 216 17.29 16.05 -25.48
N MET A 217 16.22 15.59 -26.14
CA MET A 217 15.93 15.89 -27.54
C MET A 217 15.17 17.21 -27.74
N SER A 218 14.62 17.83 -26.69
CA SER A 218 13.88 19.10 -26.80
C SER A 218 14.74 20.27 -27.27
N HIS A 219 16.06 20.20 -27.07
CA HIS A 219 17.03 21.20 -27.54
C HIS A 219 17.36 21.07 -29.03
N PHE A 220 16.96 19.98 -29.69
CA PHE A 220 17.32 19.65 -31.07
C PHE A 220 16.15 19.72 -32.06
N THR A 221 14.94 19.98 -31.57
CA THR A 221 13.70 20.15 -32.36
C THR A 221 13.24 21.59 -32.35
#